data_AF-A0A3D4NVW5-F1
#
_entry.id   AF-A0A3D4NVW5-F1
#
_cell.length_a   1.000
_cell.length_b   1.000
_cell.length_c   1.000
_cell.angle_alpha   90.00
_cell.angle_beta   90.00
_cell.angle_gamma   90.00
#
_symmetry.space_group_name_H-M   'P 1'
#
loop_
_entity.id
_entity.type
_entity.pdbx_description
1 polymer ?
#
loop_
_entity_poly.entity_id
_entity_poly.type
_entity_poly.pdbx_seq_one_letter_code
_entity_poly.pdbx_strand_id
1 'polypeptide(L)'
;RALAAHQNCFEAFILFAVGVLMAHTTQTVGWLIDLLAIIFVIARVIYLLCYWADLAWQRSLVWFVGLVCSLLLMISPTFRTILL
;
A
#
# COMPACT_ATOMS: atom_id res chain seq x y z
N ARG A 1 -0.02 -21.07 7.06
CA ARG A 1 -0.71 -19.76 7.13
C ARG A 1 0.30 -18.62 7.37
N ALA A 2 1.12 -18.67 8.43
CA ALA A 2 2.12 -17.63 8.71
C ALA A 2 3.15 -17.40 7.59
N LEU A 3 3.76 -18.47 7.03
CA LEU A 3 4.71 -18.34 5.92
C LEU A 3 4.09 -17.70 4.67
N ALA A 4 2.87 -18.12 4.29
CA ALA A 4 2.16 -17.55 3.16
C ALA A 4 1.81 -16.06 3.37
N ALA A 5 1.38 -15.70 4.58
CA ALA A 5 1.12 -14.30 4.93
C ALA A 5 2.40 -13.46 4.87
N HIS A 6 3.52 -14.00 5.35
CA HIS A 6 4.83 -13.35 5.30
C HIS A 6 5.32 -13.13 3.86
N GLN A 7 5.20 -14.13 2.99
CA GLN A 7 5.53 -14.01 1.56
C GLN A 7 4.67 -12.93 0.88
N ASN A 8 3.35 -12.90 1.15
CA ASN A 8 2.48 -11.87 0.59
C ASN A 8 2.84 -10.45 1.07
N CYS A 9 3.30 -10.32 2.33
CA CYS A 9 3.77 -9.04 2.83
C CYS A 9 5.00 -8.54 2.06
N PHE A 10 5.93 -9.41 1.67
CA PHE A 10 7.07 -9.02 0.83
C PHE A 10 6.64 -8.60 -0.58
N GLU A 11 5.75 -9.35 -1.21
CA GLU A 11 5.21 -9.00 -2.53
C GLU A 11 4.55 -7.62 -2.52
N ALA A 12 3.72 -7.36 -1.51
CA ALA A 12 3.05 -6.06 -1.35
C ALA A 12 4.03 -4.93 -1.01
N PHE A 13 5.05 -5.22 -0.19
CA PHE A 13 6.05 -4.24 0.23
C PHE A 13 6.88 -3.73 -0.94
N ILE A 14 7.28 -4.60 -1.88
CA ILE A 14 8.07 -4.19 -3.05
C ILE A 14 7.32 -3.11 -3.85
N LEU A 15 6.03 -3.32 -4.13
CA LEU A 15 5.21 -2.34 -4.85
C LEU A 15 5.07 -1.02 -4.07
N PHE A 16 4.83 -1.13 -2.77
CA PHE A 16 4.72 0.04 -1.90
C PHE A 16 6.01 0.85 -1.85
N ALA A 17 7.16 0.19 -1.66
CA ALA A 17 8.46 0.82 -1.58
C ALA A 17 8.81 1.57 -2.87
N VAL A 18 8.50 0.99 -4.04
CA VAL A 18 8.66 1.66 -5.34
C VAL A 18 7.80 2.92 -5.42
N GLY A 19 6.53 2.86 -5.01
CA GLY A 19 5.63 4.02 -5.00
C GLY A 19 6.13 5.16 -4.08
N VAL A 20 6.56 4.82 -2.87
CA VAL A 20 7.13 5.79 -1.91
C VAL A 20 8.41 6.42 -2.44
N LEU A 21 9.34 5.62 -2.98
CA LEU A 21 10.56 6.12 -3.59
C LEU A 21 10.28 7.03 -4.79
N MET A 22 9.27 6.71 -5.60
CA MET A 22 8.85 7.56 -6.71
C MET A 22 8.31 8.91 -6.24
N ALA A 23 7.46 8.93 -5.20
CA ALA A 23 6.96 10.17 -4.62
C ALA A 23 8.11 11.02 -4.04
N HIS A 24 9.05 10.41 -3.32
CA HIS A 24 10.21 11.12 -2.76
C HIS A 24 11.16 11.66 -3.84
N THR A 25 11.51 10.86 -4.83
CA THR A 25 12.46 11.28 -5.90
C THR A 25 11.90 12.40 -6.77
N THR A 26 10.58 12.45 -6.96
CA THR A 26 9.90 13.54 -7.68
C THR A 26 9.54 14.73 -6.79
N GLN A 27 9.92 14.70 -5.51
CA GLN A 27 9.57 15.73 -4.51
C GLN A 27 8.05 15.96 -4.42
N THR A 28 7.27 14.90 -4.66
CA THR A 28 5.82 14.91 -4.50
C THR A 28 5.49 14.72 -3.03
N VAL A 29 5.31 15.84 -2.34
CA VAL A 29 4.98 15.88 -0.90
C VAL A 29 3.57 16.42 -0.69
N GLY A 30 2.87 15.91 0.32
CA GLY A 30 1.56 16.40 0.71
C GLY A 30 0.79 15.42 1.57
N TRP A 31 -0.23 15.94 2.24
CA TRP A 31 -1.08 15.17 3.16
C TRP A 31 -1.65 13.88 2.54
N LEU A 32 -1.97 13.91 1.25
CA LEU A 32 -2.46 12.73 0.54
C LEU A 32 -1.41 11.60 0.54
N ILE A 33 -0.15 11.90 0.23
CA ILE A 33 0.94 10.91 0.16
C ILE A 33 1.15 10.27 1.53
N ASP A 34 1.19 11.08 2.59
CA ASP A 34 1.36 10.62 3.96
C ASP A 34 0.18 9.71 4.39
N LEU A 35 -1.05 10.13 4.05
CA LEU A 35 -2.25 9.34 4.34
C LEU A 35 -2.26 8.00 3.61
N LEU A 36 -1.86 7.96 2.33
CA LEU A 36 -1.74 6.70 1.59
C LEU A 36 -0.71 5.76 2.21
N ALA A 37 0.43 6.28 2.66
CA ALA A 37 1.45 5.50 3.32
C ALA A 37 0.94 4.91 4.65
N ILE A 38 0.26 5.70 5.46
CA ILE A 38 -0.34 5.27 6.73
C ILE A 38 -1.41 4.19 6.48
N ILE A 39 -2.31 4.40 5.51
CA ILE A 39 -3.37 3.43 5.17
C ILE A 39 -2.76 2.11 4.72
N PHE A 40 -1.70 2.12 3.92
CA PHE A 40 -1.01 0.89 3.50
C PHE A 40 -0.50 0.10 4.70
N VAL A 41 0.19 0.74 5.65
CA VAL A 41 0.73 0.09 6.85
C VAL A 41 -0.38 -0.50 7.69
N ILE A 42 -1.46 0.25 7.95
CA ILE A 42 -2.63 -0.24 8.69
C ILE A 42 -3.26 -1.44 7.97
N ALA A 43 -3.42 -1.36 6.64
CA ALA A 43 -3.94 -2.46 5.85
C ALA A 43 -3.08 -3.72 5.98
N ARG A 44 -1.74 -3.61 6.05
CA ARG A 44 -0.88 -4.79 6.26
C ARG A 44 -1.09 -5.42 7.63
N VAL A 45 -1.24 -4.62 8.69
CA VAL A 45 -1.54 -5.14 10.03
C VAL A 45 -2.88 -5.87 10.04
N ILE A 46 -3.93 -5.26 9.47
CA ILE A 46 -5.26 -5.88 9.39
C ILE A 46 -5.22 -7.16 8.53
N TYR A 47 -4.47 -7.17 7.42
CA TYR A 47 -4.32 -8.33 6.55
C TYR A 47 -3.76 -9.54 7.31
N LEU A 48 -2.75 -9.34 8.15
CA LEU A 48 -2.17 -10.39 8.99
C LEU A 48 -3.19 -10.92 10.00
N LEU A 49 -3.98 -10.04 10.63
CA LEU A 49 -5.05 -10.42 11.55
C LEU A 49 -6.15 -11.24 10.83
N CYS A 50 -6.57 -10.82 9.63
CA CYS A 50 -7.52 -11.59 8.81
C CYS A 50 -6.96 -12.96 8.41
N TYR A 51 -5.66 -13.05 8.12
CA TYR A 51 -5.01 -14.33 7.81
C TYR A 51 -4.98 -15.28 9.00
N TRP A 52 -4.78 -14.74 10.22
CA TRP A 52 -4.81 -15.53 11.44
C TRP A 52 -6.23 -16.02 11.76
N ALA A 53 -7.24 -15.16 11.57
CA ALA A 53 -8.64 -15.49 11.78
C ALA A 53 -9.30 -16.28 10.63
N ASP A 54 -8.55 -16.66 9.58
CA ASP A 54 -9.04 -17.38 8.38
C ASP A 54 -10.20 -16.67 7.64
N LEU A 55 -10.23 -15.33 7.71
CA LEU A 55 -11.27 -14.48 7.12
C LEU A 55 -10.99 -14.19 5.64
N ALA A 56 -11.40 -15.10 4.76
CA ALA A 56 -10.99 -15.11 3.36
C ALA A 56 -11.37 -13.85 2.54
N TRP A 57 -12.64 -13.40 2.63
CA TRP A 57 -13.11 -12.25 1.84
C TRP A 57 -12.52 -10.93 2.34
N GLN A 58 -12.47 -10.75 3.67
CA GLN A 58 -11.91 -9.56 4.32
C GLN A 58 -10.43 -9.40 3.99
N ARG A 59 -9.69 -10.52 3.99
CA ARG A 59 -8.29 -10.56 3.58
C ARG A 59 -8.10 -10.03 2.15
N SER A 60 -8.94 -10.45 1.20
CA SER A 60 -8.87 -9.97 -0.19
C SER A 60 -9.18 -8.48 -0.32
N LEU A 61 -10.19 -7.99 0.42
CA LEU A 61 -10.54 -6.58 0.43
C LEU A 61 -9.40 -5.71 0.97
N VAL A 62 -8.82 -6.08 2.11
CA VAL A 62 -7.71 -5.35 2.74
C VAL A 62 -6.45 -5.44 1.87
N TRP A 63 -6.23 -6.56 1.19
CA TRP A 63 -5.17 -6.69 0.21
C TRP A 63 -5.33 -5.69 -0.92
N PHE A 64 -6.53 -5.58 -1.48
CA PHE A 64 -6.87 -4.67 -2.56
C PHE A 64 -6.69 -3.19 -2.16
N VAL A 65 -7.09 -2.82 -0.93
CA VAL A 65 -6.82 -1.47 -0.40
C VAL A 65 -5.32 -1.15 -0.41
N GLY A 66 -4.49 -2.08 0.07
CA GLY A 66 -3.03 -1.88 0.04
C GLY A 66 -2.47 -1.77 -1.39
N LEU A 67 -2.99 -2.56 -2.34
CA LEU A 67 -2.61 -2.44 -3.74
C LEU A 67 -2.95 -1.06 -4.30
N VAL A 68 -4.17 -0.57 -4.07
CA VAL A 68 -4.62 0.76 -4.52
C VAL A 68 -3.74 1.87 -3.94
N CYS A 69 -3.40 1.80 -2.65
CA CYS A 69 -2.48 2.76 -2.04
C CYS A 69 -1.11 2.78 -2.73
N SER A 70 -0.51 1.60 -2.98
CA SER A 70 0.78 1.52 -3.68
C SER A 70 0.72 2.08 -5.10
N LEU A 71 -0.36 1.79 -5.84
CA LEU A 71 -0.55 2.31 -7.20
C LEU A 71 -0.75 3.83 -7.22
N LEU A 72 -1.55 4.37 -6.30
CA LEU A 72 -1.77 5.81 -6.20
C LEU A 72 -0.51 6.56 -5.76
N LEU A 73 0.33 5.99 -4.89
CA LEU A 73 1.65 6.54 -4.57
C LEU A 73 2.56 6.57 -5.80
N MET A 74 2.51 5.52 -6.63
CA MET A 74 3.28 5.49 -7.87
C MET A 74 2.76 6.50 -8.91
N ILE A 75 1.46 6.77 -8.93
CA ILE A 75 0.87 7.75 -9.85
C ILE A 75 0.97 9.19 -9.30
N SER A 76 1.27 9.38 -8.02
CA SER A 76 1.26 10.71 -7.38
C SER A 76 2.01 11.83 -8.11
N PRO A 77 3.17 11.60 -8.77
CA PRO A 77 3.88 12.67 -9.46
C PRO A 77 3.10 13.22 -10.68
N THR A 78 2.28 12.39 -11.32
CA THR A 78 1.49 12.84 -12.47
C THR A 78 0.33 13.72 -12.03
N PHE A 79 -0.32 13.42 -10.90
CA PHE A 79 -1.35 14.30 -10.32
C PHE A 79 -0.79 15.69 -10.00
N ARG A 80 0.43 15.76 -9.45
CA ARG A 80 1.13 17.04 -9.24
C ARG A 80 1.34 17.83 -10.52
N THR A 81 1.65 17.14 -11.62
CA THR A 81 2.01 17.77 -12.91
C THR A 81 0.79 18.14 -13.76
N ILE A 82 -0.35 17.48 -13.55
CA ILE A 82 -1.59 17.70 -14.33
C ILE A 82 -2.54 18.68 -13.62
N LEU A 83 -2.55 18.70 -12.29
CA LEU A 83 -3.46 19.54 -11.49
C LEU A 83 -2.87 20.91 -11.10
N LEU A 84 -1.61 21.18 -11.45
CA LEU A 84 -0.91 22.48 -11.30
C LEU A 84 -0.38 22.91 -12.67
#